data_AF-A0A3C1RUG1-F1
#
_entry.id   AF-A0A3C1RUG1-F1
#
_cell.length_a   1.000
_cell.length_b   1.000
_cell.length_c   1.000
_cell.angle_alpha   90.00
_cell.angle_beta   90.00
_cell.angle_gamma   90.00
#
_symmetry.space_group_name_H-M   'P 1'
#
loop_
_entity.id
_entity.type
_entity.pdbx_description
1 polymer ?
#
loop_
_entity_poly.entity_id
_entity_poly.type
_entity_poly.pdbx_seq_one_letter_code
_entity_poly.pdbx_strand_id
1 'polypeptide(L)' 'MKSISGKEFAKILEQNGWQLLRINGSHHIYGKPNNPARISVPIHGNQALKPGLLRHFLKVANLTDNDL' A
#
# COMPACT_ATOMS: atom_id res chain seq x y z
N MET A 1 10.85 -2.35 11.21
CA MET A 1 9.60 -2.25 10.44
C MET A 1 8.40 -2.42 11.33
N LYS A 2 7.60 -1.35 11.41
CA LYS A 2 6.34 -1.32 12.14
C LYS A 2 5.35 -2.27 11.48
N SER A 3 4.62 -3.05 12.28
CA SER A 3 3.55 -3.91 11.79
C SER A 3 2.31 -3.06 11.55
N ILE A 4 1.86 -2.97 10.30
CA ILE A 4 0.67 -2.20 9.92
C ILE A 4 -0.27 -3.04 9.04
N SER A 5 -1.56 -2.74 9.12
CA SER A 5 -2.60 -3.33 8.28
C SER A 5 -2.58 -2.78 6.86
N GLY A 6 -3.22 -3.50 5.92
CA GLY A 6 -3.42 -2.99 4.57
C GLY A 6 -4.22 -1.68 4.54
N LYS A 7 -5.14 -1.48 5.49
CA LYS A 7 -5.92 -0.25 5.64
C LYS A 7 -5.05 0.95 6.02
N GLU A 8 -4.10 0.77 6.93
CA GLU A 8 -3.14 1.82 7.29
C GLU A 8 -2.20 2.12 6.13
N PHE A 9 -1.69 1.09 5.46
CA PHE A 9 -0.81 1.27 4.31
C PHE A 9 -1.48 2.00 3.14
N ALA A 10 -2.76 1.70 2.88
CA ALA A 10 -3.56 2.43 1.90
C ALA A 10 -3.61 3.94 2.17
N LYS A 11 -3.79 4.35 3.43
CA LYS A 11 -3.78 5.78 3.80
C LYS A 11 -2.41 6.43 3.55
N ILE A 12 -1.33 5.72 3.85
CA ILE A 12 0.03 6.20 3.59
C ILE A 12 0.25 6.39 2.08
N LEU A 13 -0.22 5.45 1.26
CA LEU A 13 -0.19 5.58 -0.20
C LEU A 13 -0.94 6.84 -0.66
N GLU A 14 -2.17 7.04 -0.19
CA GLU A 14 -3.00 8.20 -0.54
C GLU A 14 -2.33 9.54 -0.17
N GLN A 15 -1.76 9.62 1.03
CA GLN A 15 -0.99 10.79 1.48
C GLN A 15 0.24 11.07 0.60
N ASN A 16 0.80 10.03 -0.02
CA ASN A 16 1.93 10.12 -0.94
C ASN A 16 1.52 10.25 -2.41
N GLY A 17 0.27 10.65 -2.67
CA GLY A 17 -0.24 10.96 -4.01
C GLY A 17 -0.55 9.74 -4.86
N TRP A 18 -0.64 8.55 -4.26
CA TRP A 18 -1.25 7.40 -4.93
C TRP A 18 -2.77 7.53 -4.88
N GLN A 19 -3.43 7.04 -5.92
CA GLN A 19 -4.87 7.10 -6.09
C GLN A 19 -5.43 5.69 -6.23
N LEU A 20 -6.54 5.43 -5.53
CA LEU A 20 -7.28 4.19 -5.69
C LEU A 20 -7.89 4.16 -7.10
N LEU A 21 -7.50 3.18 -7.90
CA LEU A 21 -7.99 3.03 -9.28
C LEU A 21 -9.19 2.10 -9.36
N ARG A 22 -9.15 0.99 -8.61
CA ARG A 22 -10.23 -0.01 -8.58
C ARG A 22 -10.10 -0.90 -7.35
N ILE A 23 -11.21 -1.55 -7.00
CA ILE A 23 -11.29 -2.58 -5.96
C ILE A 23 -11.74 -3.89 -6.61
N ASN A 24 -11.07 -5.00 -6.28
CA ASN A 24 -11.52 -6.35 -6.63
C ASN A 24 -11.50 -7.25 -5.38
N GLY A 25 -12.67 -7.52 -4.82
CA GLY A 25 -12.80 -8.18 -3.53
C GLY A 25 -12.10 -7.37 -2.43
N SER A 26 -11.15 -7.98 -1.74
CA SER A 26 -10.35 -7.33 -0.69
C SER A 26 -9.15 -6.53 -1.22
N HIS A 27 -8.82 -6.66 -2.50
CA HIS A 27 -7.65 -6.01 -3.09
C HIS A 27 -7.99 -4.61 -3.58
N HIS A 28 -7.32 -3.62 -2.99
CA HIS A 28 -7.42 -2.21 -3.36
C HIS A 28 -6.21 -1.86 -4.23
N ILE A 29 -6.46 -1.48 -5.48
CA ILE A 29 -5.40 -1.29 -6.47
C ILE A 29 -5.13 0.20 -6.65
N TYR A 30 -3.92 0.61 -6.30
CA TYR A 30 -3.44 1.98 -6.37
C TYR A 30 -2.52 2.21 -7.57
N GLY A 31 -2.58 3.41 -8.13
CA GLY A 31 -1.61 3.93 -9.11
C GLY A 31 -1.28 5.39 -8.82
N LYS A 32 -0.24 5.94 -9.44
CA LYS A 32 0.17 7.33 -9.26
C LYS A 32 0.45 7.97 -10.64
N PRO A 33 0.05 9.23 -10.89
CA PRO A 33 0.39 9.91 -12.14
C PRO A 33 1.90 9.85 -12.42
N ASN A 34 2.26 9.63 -13.69
CA ASN A 34 3.65 9.49 -14.14
C ASN A 34 4.44 8.35 -13.46
N ASN A 35 3.75 7.41 -12.80
CA ASN A 35 4.33 6.19 -12.27
C ASN A 35 3.62 4.96 -12.89
N PRO A 36 4.33 4.10 -13.65
CA PRO A 36 3.71 2.94 -14.29
C PRO A 36 3.34 1.83 -13.29
N ALA A 37 3.88 1.86 -12.07
CA ALA A 37 3.64 0.82 -11.09
C ALA A 37 2.19 0.79 -10.59
N ARG A 38 1.77 -0.39 -10.15
CA ARG A 38 0.48 -0.63 -9.52
C ARG A 38 0.71 -1.39 -8.22
N ILE A 39 0.02 -0.97 -7.17
CA ILE A 39 0.12 -1.60 -5.86
C ILE A 39 -1.25 -2.17 -5.50
N SER A 40 -1.35 -3.50 -5.43
CA SER A 40 -2.58 -4.20 -5.04
C SER A 40 -2.54 -4.54 -3.56
N VAL A 41 -3.08 -3.65 -2.72
CA VAL A 41 -3.05 -3.79 -1.26
C VAL A 41 -4.18 -4.71 -0.80
N PRO A 42 -3.90 -5.86 -0.14
CA PRO A 42 -4.95 -6.66 0.48
C PRO A 42 -5.43 -5.98 1.77
N ILE A 43 -6.74 -5.76 1.88
CA ILE A 43 -7.37 -5.18 3.07
C ILE A 43 -8.33 -6.20 3.69
N HIS A 44 -7.90 -6.84 4.78
CA HIS A 44 -8.66 -7.83 5.56
C HIS A 44 -8.90 -7.31 6.99
N GLY A 45 -9.62 -6.19 7.09
CA GLY A 45 -9.86 -5.51 8.37
C GLY A 45 -8.58 -4.92 8.96
N ASN A 46 -8.28 -5.23 10.22
CA ASN A 46 -7.09 -4.75 10.94
C ASN A 46 -5.92 -5.77 10.92
N GLN A 47 -6.01 -6.81 10.07
CA GLN A 47 -4.93 -7.78 9.95
C GLN A 47 -3.68 -7.13 9.35
N ALA A 48 -2.54 -7.35 10.01
CA ALA A 48 -1.26 -6.83 9.57
C ALA A 48 -0.81 -7.46 8.24
N LEU A 49 -0.16 -6.66 7.40
CA LEU A 49 0.53 -7.16 6.22
C LEU A 49 1.73 -8.02 6.65
N LYS A 50 2.00 -9.09 5.91
CA LYS A 50 3.23 -9.88 6.11
C LYS A 50 4.45 -8.96 5.87
N PRO A 51 5.52 -9.05 6.68
CA PRO A 51 6.68 -8.16 6.57
C PRO A 51 7.30 -8.10 5.17
N GLY A 52 7.41 -9.25 4.48
CA GLY A 52 7.93 -9.29 3.11
C GLY A 52 7.05 -8.55 2.09
N LEU A 53 5.73 -8.59 2.27
CA LEU A 53 4.78 -7.89 1.40
C LEU A 53 4.83 -6.39 1.64
N LEU A 54 4.88 -5.97 2.92
CA LEU A 54 5.05 -4.55 3.27
C LEU A 54 6.38 -3.99 2.71
N ARG A 55 7.49 -4.72 2.85
CA ARG A 55 8.79 -4.36 2.24
C ARG A 55 8.71 -4.20 0.73
N HIS A 56 8.04 -5.12 0.06
CA HIS A 56 7.85 -5.04 -1.38
C HIS A 56 7.07 -3.79 -1.77
N PHE A 57 5.96 -3.50 -1.08
CA PHE A 57 5.17 -2.31 -1.37
C PHE A 57 5.90 -1.01 -1.08
N LEU A 58 6.63 -0.89 0.03
CA LEU A 58 7.46 0.28 0.33
C LEU A 58 8.47 0.54 -0.79
N LYS A 59 9.14 -0.51 -1.27
CA LYS A 59 10.08 -0.40 -2.40
C LYS A 59 9.40 0.10 -3.67
N VAL A 60 8.24 -0.44 -4.02
CA VAL A 60 7.47 -0.03 -5.22
C VAL A 60 6.94 1.40 -5.07
N ALA A 61 6.55 1.78 -3.86
CA ALA A 61 6.05 3.11 -3.53
C ALA A 61 7.16 4.17 -3.42
N ASN A 62 8.44 3.76 -3.43
CA ASN A 62 9.60 4.58 -3.10
C ASN A 62 9.46 5.24 -1.70
N LEU A 63 9.03 4.44 -0.73
CA LEU A 63 8.84 4.80 0.68
C LEU A 63 9.77 3.97 1.57
N THR A 64 9.91 4.41 2.81
CA THR A 64 10.78 3.85 3.84
C THR A 64 10.02 3.54 5.13
N ASP A 65 10.69 2.93 6.10
CA ASP A 65 10.12 2.71 7.44
C ASP A 65 9.70 4.02 8.15
N ASN A 66 10.26 5.18 7.77
CA ASN A 66 9.89 6.48 8.34
C ASN A 66 8.52 6.98 7.89
N ASP A 67 7.98 6.40 6.82
CA ASP A 67 6.67 6.74 6.25
C ASP A 67 5.52 5.91 6.86
N LEU A 68 5.84 5.01 7.83
CA LEU A 68 4.91 4.04 8.43
C LEU A 68 4.24 4.49 9.74
#